data_AF-A0A813ZHG3-F1
#
_entry.id   AF-A0A813ZHG3-F1
#
_cell.length_a   1.000
_cell.length_b   1.000
_cell.length_c   1.000
_cell.angle_alpha   90.00
_cell.angle_beta   90.00
_cell.angle_gamma   90.00
#
_symmetry.space_group_name_H-M   'P 1'
#
loop_
_entity.id
_entity.type
_entity.pdbx_description
1 polymer ?
#
loop_
_entity_poly.entity_id
_entity_poly.type
_entity_poly.pdbx_seq_one_letter_code
_entity_poly.pdbx_strand_id
1 'polypeptide(L)'
;MRYLDYDPHDIVYITEIRQPLDRSILDNFIQDKDENYFATRNLSVPILIWWTPFTYDTGSYIQCGDQTRCFISNIRKYRDNKDFSAFLFYGTDFHLYDLPLPRYQHEQWALLHEESPKNNYAFSFESIMSMFNHTATFKRHSDVPLTTQWLASIDDLLDQTYVIDIKEKTNLQTIENLAPIIYIQSDCFTPSDRDLYIKELMKYIPIDSYGSCLHNKDLPENLRIPVETMEHDDILKLVGKYKFALAFENAVCTDYITEKFWRPLRVGTIPIVYGSDQFQV
;
A
#
# COMPACT_ATOMS: atom_id res chain seq x y z
N MET A 1 -27.77 -5.49 8.93
CA MET A 1 -26.33 -5.17 8.92
C MET A 1 -25.63 -6.21 9.78
N ARG A 2 -24.96 -7.19 9.17
CA ARG A 2 -24.03 -8.06 9.89
C ARG A 2 -22.66 -7.43 9.70
N TYR A 3 -22.07 -6.94 10.79
CA TYR A 3 -20.64 -6.70 10.83
C TYR A 3 -19.99 -8.08 10.67
N LEU A 4 -19.20 -8.25 9.61
CA LEU A 4 -18.24 -9.35 9.55
C LEU A 4 -17.11 -8.92 10.47
N ASP A 5 -16.94 -9.64 11.59
CA ASP A 5 -15.78 -9.49 12.46
C ASP A 5 -14.54 -9.76 11.60
N TYR A 6 -13.79 -8.70 11.31
CA TYR A 6 -12.55 -8.76 10.54
C TYR A 6 -11.44 -9.18 11.49
N ASP A 7 -10.72 -10.25 11.17
CA ASP A 7 -9.57 -10.69 11.96
C ASP A 7 -8.40 -9.73 11.70
N PRO A 8 -7.83 -9.06 12.71
CA PRO A 8 -6.65 -8.22 12.56
C PRO A 8 -5.42 -8.98 11.99
N HIS A 9 -5.42 -10.32 12.03
CA HIS A 9 -4.39 -11.14 11.37
C HIS A 9 -4.46 -11.12 9.84
N ASP A 10 -5.60 -10.78 9.22
CA ASP A 10 -5.73 -10.70 7.75
C ASP A 10 -4.97 -9.50 7.15
N ILE A 11 -4.75 -8.44 7.94
CA ILE A 11 -4.01 -7.24 7.54
C ILE A 11 -2.49 -7.51 7.51
N VAL A 12 -2.00 -8.39 8.39
CA VAL A 12 -0.57 -8.70 8.56
C VAL A 12 0.06 -9.29 7.29
N TYR A 13 -0.71 -10.08 6.52
CA TYR A 13 -0.19 -10.76 5.33
C TYR A 13 0.13 -9.86 4.15
N ILE A 14 -0.50 -8.67 4.02
CA ILE A 14 -0.15 -7.73 2.95
C ILE A 14 1.19 -7.05 3.25
N THR A 15 1.54 -6.89 4.53
CA THR A 15 2.76 -6.21 4.97
C THR A 15 4.01 -7.09 5.05
N GLU A 16 3.88 -8.42 5.18
CA GLU A 16 5.05 -9.33 5.33
C GLU A 16 5.79 -9.66 4.01
N ILE A 17 5.30 -9.17 2.86
CA ILE A 17 5.85 -9.49 1.54
C ILE A 17 6.85 -8.41 1.10
N ARG A 18 8.01 -8.33 1.74
CA ARG A 18 9.12 -7.48 1.26
C ARG A 18 10.48 -8.13 1.49
N GLN A 19 10.85 -9.07 0.61
CA GLN A 19 12.27 -9.36 0.37
C GLN A 19 12.51 -9.59 -1.14
N PRO A 20 13.38 -8.78 -1.79
CA PRO A 20 13.78 -9.04 -3.16
C PRO A 20 14.89 -10.11 -3.20
N LEU A 21 14.58 -11.25 -3.81
CA LEU A 21 15.58 -12.20 -4.33
C LEU A 21 15.97 -11.79 -5.75
N ASP A 22 17.25 -11.99 -6.11
CA ASP A 22 17.83 -11.62 -7.41
C ASP A 22 17.14 -12.37 -8.58
N ARG A 23 16.53 -11.61 -9.51
CA ARG A 23 15.86 -12.13 -10.71
C ARG A 23 16.73 -13.07 -11.55
N SER A 24 18.04 -12.82 -11.59
CA SER A 24 18.97 -13.61 -12.43
C SER A 24 19.16 -15.06 -11.95
N ILE A 25 18.97 -15.32 -10.66
CA ILE A 25 19.05 -16.65 -10.08
C ILE A 25 17.74 -17.42 -10.34
N LEU A 26 16.61 -16.72 -10.30
CA LEU A 26 15.29 -17.30 -10.59
C LEU A 26 15.15 -17.78 -12.04
N ASP A 27 15.60 -16.98 -13.00
CA ASP A 27 15.45 -17.30 -14.43
C ASP A 27 16.20 -18.60 -14.78
N ASN A 28 17.38 -18.82 -14.18
CA ASN A 28 18.14 -20.06 -14.35
C ASN A 28 17.45 -21.26 -13.69
N PHE A 29 16.86 -21.11 -12.50
CA PHE A 29 16.15 -22.19 -11.81
C PHE A 29 14.86 -22.63 -12.53
N ILE A 30 14.18 -21.69 -13.21
CA ILE A 30 12.94 -21.95 -13.94
C ILE A 30 13.20 -22.57 -15.32
N GLN A 31 14.33 -22.24 -15.96
CA GLN A 31 14.72 -22.84 -17.25
C GLN A 31 15.03 -24.34 -17.14
N ASP A 32 15.56 -24.80 -16.01
CA ASP A 32 15.93 -26.20 -15.80
C ASP A 32 14.74 -27.16 -15.57
N LYS A 33 13.50 -26.65 -15.47
CA LYS A 33 12.31 -27.48 -15.25
C LYS A 33 11.39 -27.53 -16.47
N ASP A 34 11.21 -28.75 -16.97
CA ASP A 34 10.33 -29.07 -18.10
C ASP A 34 8.84 -28.87 -17.77
N GLU A 35 8.01 -28.67 -18.80
CA GLU A 35 6.55 -28.43 -18.70
C GLU A 35 5.83 -29.50 -17.87
N ASN A 36 6.22 -30.76 -18.02
CA ASN A 36 5.65 -31.88 -17.27
C ASN A 36 5.83 -31.73 -15.76
N TYR A 37 6.90 -31.07 -15.29
CA TYR A 37 7.12 -30.85 -13.86
C TYR A 37 6.00 -30.02 -13.26
N PHE A 38 5.61 -28.92 -13.92
CA PHE A 38 4.61 -28.01 -13.39
C PHE A 38 3.20 -28.58 -13.50
N ALA A 39 2.86 -29.24 -14.62
CA ALA A 39 1.54 -29.83 -14.82
C ALA A 39 1.24 -31.00 -13.86
N THR A 40 2.27 -31.80 -13.52
CA THR A 40 2.09 -33.03 -12.72
C THR A 40 2.44 -32.90 -11.24
N ARG A 41 3.00 -31.75 -10.80
CA ARG A 41 3.33 -31.51 -9.39
C ARG A 41 2.07 -31.56 -8.53
N ASN A 42 1.93 -32.61 -7.73
CA ASN A 42 0.78 -32.77 -6.84
C ASN A 42 1.03 -31.97 -5.55
N LEU A 43 0.42 -30.80 -5.43
CA LEU A 43 0.53 -29.96 -4.23
C LEU A 43 -0.62 -30.24 -3.25
N SER A 44 -1.74 -30.80 -3.72
CA SER A 44 -2.92 -31.14 -2.90
C SER A 44 -3.52 -29.95 -2.15
N VAL A 45 -3.16 -28.72 -2.55
CA VAL A 45 -3.69 -27.45 -2.07
C VAL A 45 -3.91 -26.52 -3.28
N PRO A 46 -4.86 -25.59 -3.22
CA PRO A 46 -5.07 -24.59 -4.28
C PRO A 46 -3.79 -23.84 -4.63
N ILE A 47 -3.50 -23.69 -5.93
CA ILE A 47 -2.40 -22.88 -6.43
C ILE A 47 -2.92 -21.52 -6.88
N LEU A 48 -2.37 -20.46 -6.29
CA LEU A 48 -2.59 -19.08 -6.69
C LEU A 48 -1.35 -18.57 -7.42
N ILE A 49 -1.56 -17.93 -8.56
CA ILE A 49 -0.48 -17.41 -9.39
C ILE A 49 -0.51 -15.90 -9.37
N TRP A 50 0.51 -15.26 -8.80
CA TRP A 50 0.77 -13.85 -9.05
C TRP A 50 1.18 -13.68 -10.52
N TRP A 51 0.22 -13.30 -11.36
CA TRP A 51 0.43 -13.17 -12.79
C TRP A 51 1.32 -11.96 -13.10
N THR A 52 1.06 -10.86 -12.42
CA THR A 52 1.96 -9.72 -12.27
C THR A 52 2.87 -10.01 -11.07
N PRO A 53 4.20 -10.06 -11.22
CA PRO A 53 5.10 -10.41 -10.12
C PRO A 53 5.09 -9.36 -9.01
N PHE A 54 4.22 -9.53 -8.02
CA PHE A 54 4.18 -8.69 -6.83
C PHE A 54 5.26 -9.10 -5.83
N THR A 55 5.51 -10.40 -5.76
CA THR A 55 6.54 -11.02 -4.95
C THR A 55 7.61 -11.60 -5.87
N TYR A 56 8.79 -11.94 -5.35
CA TYR A 56 9.78 -12.75 -6.08
C TYR A 56 9.70 -14.23 -5.72
N ASP A 57 8.56 -14.64 -5.15
CA ASP A 57 8.38 -15.98 -4.65
C ASP A 57 8.13 -16.98 -5.79
N THR A 58 8.97 -18.00 -5.86
CA THR A 58 8.81 -19.10 -6.83
C THR A 58 7.87 -20.18 -6.31
N GLY A 59 7.49 -20.14 -5.03
CA GLY A 59 6.64 -21.13 -4.41
C GLY A 59 6.71 -21.10 -2.89
N SER A 60 5.71 -20.51 -2.24
CA SER A 60 5.50 -20.61 -0.79
C SER A 60 4.12 -21.12 -0.47
N TYR A 61 3.98 -21.62 0.76
CA TYR A 61 2.66 -21.92 1.31
C TYR A 61 2.20 -20.73 2.16
N ILE A 62 0.98 -20.29 1.92
CA ILE A 62 0.29 -19.37 2.81
C ILE A 62 -0.76 -20.17 3.58
N GLN A 63 -0.83 -19.89 4.87
CA GLN A 63 -1.79 -20.46 5.79
C GLN A 63 -2.65 -19.31 6.32
N CYS A 64 -3.96 -19.37 6.14
CA CYS A 64 -4.93 -18.39 6.65
C CYS A 64 -5.81 -19.10 7.69
N GLY A 65 -5.60 -18.77 8.97
CA GLY A 65 -6.18 -19.50 10.09
C GLY A 65 -5.79 -20.99 10.08
N ASP A 66 -6.58 -21.84 10.75
CA ASP A 66 -6.22 -23.25 10.93
C ASP A 66 -6.59 -24.15 9.74
N GLN A 67 -7.48 -23.70 8.84
CA GLN A 67 -8.15 -24.57 7.88
C GLN A 67 -7.81 -24.27 6.41
N THR A 68 -7.29 -23.07 6.12
CA THR A 68 -7.07 -22.65 4.74
C THR A 68 -5.58 -22.61 4.45
N ARG A 69 -5.14 -23.42 3.49
CA ARG A 69 -3.77 -23.44 3.01
C ARG A 69 -3.75 -23.37 1.49
N CYS A 70 -2.93 -22.49 0.93
CA CYS A 70 -2.71 -22.39 -0.50
C CYS A 70 -1.21 -22.34 -0.81
N PHE A 71 -0.87 -22.64 -2.06
CA PHE A 71 0.47 -22.47 -2.59
C PHE A 71 0.48 -21.26 -3.52
N ILE A 72 1.39 -20.32 -3.29
CA ILE A 72 1.50 -19.09 -4.08
C ILE A 72 2.81 -19.10 -4.86
N SER A 73 2.75 -18.69 -6.13
CA SER A 73 3.94 -18.61 -7.00
C SER A 73 3.78 -17.51 -8.04
N ASN A 74 4.90 -16.93 -8.49
CA ASN A 74 4.94 -16.08 -9.70
C ASN A 74 5.21 -16.88 -10.99
N ILE A 75 5.34 -18.21 -10.90
CA ILE A 75 5.60 -19.06 -12.06
C ILE A 75 4.31 -19.32 -12.82
N ARG A 76 4.13 -18.62 -13.95
CA ARG A 76 2.96 -18.74 -14.83
C ARG A 76 2.70 -20.15 -15.36
N LYS A 77 3.73 -21.00 -15.46
CA LYS A 77 3.60 -22.41 -15.87
C LYS A 77 2.72 -23.25 -14.93
N TYR A 78 2.46 -22.82 -13.70
CA TYR A 78 1.51 -23.52 -12.83
C TYR A 78 0.06 -23.43 -13.31
N ARG A 79 -0.26 -22.60 -14.31
CA ARG A 79 -1.59 -22.54 -14.93
C ARG A 79 -2.06 -23.91 -15.43
N ASP A 80 -1.15 -24.73 -15.93
CA ASP A 80 -1.46 -26.06 -16.48
C ASP A 80 -1.56 -27.14 -15.40
N ASN A 81 -1.35 -26.79 -14.12
CA ASN A 81 -1.48 -27.72 -13.01
C ASN A 81 -2.95 -27.95 -12.66
N LYS A 82 -3.32 -29.20 -12.37
CA LYS A 82 -4.69 -29.57 -11.96
C LYS A 82 -5.20 -28.88 -10.68
N ASP A 83 -4.29 -28.43 -9.81
CA ASP A 83 -4.59 -27.76 -8.54
C ASP A 83 -4.63 -26.22 -8.71
N PHE A 84 -4.44 -25.69 -9.94
CA PHE A 84 -4.57 -24.26 -10.25
C PHE A 84 -5.96 -23.73 -9.96
N SER A 85 -6.03 -22.57 -9.30
CA SER A 85 -7.30 -21.98 -8.84
C SER A 85 -7.53 -20.54 -9.28
N ALA A 86 -6.53 -19.65 -9.18
CA ALA A 86 -6.73 -18.24 -9.51
C ALA A 86 -5.46 -17.50 -9.92
N PHE A 87 -5.64 -16.45 -10.72
CA PHE A 87 -4.63 -15.43 -10.98
C PHE A 87 -4.80 -14.25 -10.03
N LEU A 88 -3.70 -13.81 -9.45
CA LEU A 88 -3.59 -12.59 -8.65
C LEU A 88 -2.88 -11.53 -9.50
N PHE A 89 -3.43 -10.32 -9.48
CA PHE A 89 -2.91 -9.17 -10.21
C PHE A 89 -2.63 -8.03 -9.23
N TYR A 90 -1.42 -7.49 -9.28
CA TYR A 90 -1.01 -6.28 -8.61
C TYR A 90 -1.24 -5.13 -9.57
N GLY A 91 -2.13 -4.21 -9.20
CA GLY A 91 -2.63 -3.18 -10.10
C GLY A 91 -1.52 -2.24 -10.62
N THR A 92 -0.52 -1.93 -9.81
CA THR A 92 0.57 -1.04 -10.24
C THR A 92 1.35 -1.63 -11.43
N ASP A 93 1.57 -2.94 -11.44
CA ASP A 93 2.29 -3.66 -12.50
C ASP A 93 1.35 -4.30 -13.55
N PHE A 94 0.06 -3.94 -13.51
CA PHE A 94 -0.94 -4.50 -14.42
C PHE A 94 -0.87 -3.86 -15.82
N HIS A 95 -0.76 -4.72 -16.83
CA HIS A 95 -0.74 -4.32 -18.23
C HIS A 95 -1.77 -5.10 -19.07
N LEU A 96 -2.59 -4.38 -19.84
CA LEU A 96 -3.65 -4.99 -20.67
C LEU A 96 -3.13 -5.92 -21.77
N TYR A 97 -1.89 -5.72 -22.23
CA TYR A 97 -1.26 -6.57 -23.24
C TYR A 97 -0.69 -7.87 -22.67
N ASP A 98 -0.59 -7.98 -21.34
CA ASP A 98 0.00 -9.12 -20.64
C ASP A 98 -1.06 -9.84 -19.79
N LEU A 99 -2.18 -10.19 -20.42
CA LEU A 99 -3.26 -10.92 -19.77
C LEU A 99 -3.13 -12.43 -20.03
N PRO A 100 -3.53 -13.30 -19.07
CA PRO A 100 -3.55 -14.75 -19.27
C PRO A 100 -4.72 -15.15 -20.18
N LEU A 101 -4.57 -14.89 -21.47
CA LEU A 101 -5.57 -15.19 -22.50
C LEU A 101 -5.28 -16.53 -23.20
N PRO A 102 -6.31 -17.21 -23.73
CA PRO A 102 -7.74 -16.95 -23.51
C PRO A 102 -8.11 -17.21 -22.05
N ARG A 103 -9.08 -16.46 -21.51
CA ARG A 103 -9.59 -16.69 -20.16
C ARG A 103 -10.61 -17.83 -20.17
N TYR A 104 -10.39 -18.86 -19.37
CA TYR A 104 -11.34 -19.94 -19.19
C TYR A 104 -12.29 -19.69 -18.02
N GLN A 105 -13.50 -20.26 -18.07
CA GLN A 105 -14.57 -19.99 -17.10
C GLN A 105 -14.20 -20.31 -15.64
N HIS A 106 -13.31 -21.28 -15.42
CA HIS A 106 -12.87 -21.67 -14.09
C HIS A 106 -11.77 -20.75 -13.52
N GLU A 107 -11.14 -19.91 -14.35
CA GLU A 107 -10.03 -19.06 -13.94
C GLU A 107 -10.55 -17.81 -13.22
N GLN A 108 -10.42 -17.80 -11.90
CA GLN A 108 -10.71 -16.62 -11.08
C GLN A 108 -9.59 -15.61 -11.20
N TRP A 109 -9.94 -14.33 -11.30
CA TRP A 109 -8.98 -13.23 -11.34
C TRP A 109 -9.21 -12.34 -10.11
N ALA A 110 -8.17 -12.14 -9.30
CA ALA A 110 -8.22 -11.27 -8.12
C ALA A 110 -7.26 -10.08 -8.30
N LEU A 111 -7.73 -8.88 -7.97
CA LEU A 111 -6.95 -7.65 -8.03
C LEU A 111 -6.53 -7.21 -6.63
N LEU A 112 -5.25 -6.90 -6.44
CA LEU A 112 -4.72 -6.12 -5.32
C LEU A 112 -4.27 -4.76 -5.90
N HIS A 113 -4.89 -3.66 -5.47
CA HIS A 113 -4.49 -2.32 -5.89
C HIS A 113 -4.82 -1.26 -4.84
N GLU A 114 -3.81 -0.89 -4.07
CA GLU A 114 -3.85 0.09 -2.99
C GLU A 114 -3.63 1.53 -3.45
N GLU A 115 -3.13 1.72 -4.67
CA GLU A 115 -2.74 3.02 -5.22
C GLU A 115 -3.91 3.70 -5.96
N SER A 116 -3.81 5.02 -6.16
CA SER A 116 -4.82 5.76 -6.92
C SER A 116 -4.74 5.48 -8.43
N PRO A 117 -5.79 5.83 -9.21
CA PRO A 117 -5.75 5.71 -10.67
C PRO A 117 -4.67 6.57 -11.33
N LYS A 118 -4.00 7.47 -10.61
CA LYS A 118 -2.77 8.12 -11.09
C LYS A 118 -1.69 7.09 -11.41
N ASN A 119 -1.56 6.05 -10.58
CA ASN A 119 -0.52 5.04 -10.70
C ASN A 119 -0.82 4.07 -11.84
N ASN A 120 -2.10 3.70 -12.00
CA ASN A 120 -2.56 2.97 -13.18
C ASN A 120 -3.95 3.43 -13.63
N TYR A 121 -3.96 4.26 -14.67
CA TYR A 121 -5.18 4.91 -15.17
C TYR A 121 -6.20 3.91 -15.73
N ALA A 122 -5.80 2.68 -16.07
CA ALA A 122 -6.70 1.65 -16.57
C ALA A 122 -7.84 1.35 -15.58
N PHE A 123 -7.57 1.45 -14.27
CA PHE A 123 -8.59 1.22 -13.23
C PHE A 123 -9.57 2.38 -13.06
N SER A 124 -9.42 3.46 -13.84
CA SER A 124 -10.48 4.48 -13.97
C SER A 124 -11.67 3.99 -14.80
N PHE A 125 -11.53 2.87 -15.52
CA PHE A 125 -12.55 2.34 -16.41
C PHE A 125 -13.26 1.13 -15.81
N GLU A 126 -14.58 1.20 -15.72
CA GLU A 126 -15.44 0.11 -15.24
C GLU A 126 -15.23 -1.18 -16.05
N SER A 127 -15.00 -1.07 -17.36
CA SER A 127 -14.72 -2.22 -18.22
C SER A 127 -13.47 -3.00 -17.79
N ILE A 128 -12.46 -2.32 -17.22
CA ILE A 128 -11.26 -2.97 -16.69
C ILE A 128 -11.55 -3.55 -15.30
N MET A 129 -12.19 -2.79 -14.42
CA MET A 129 -12.54 -3.26 -13.08
C MET A 129 -13.42 -4.51 -13.11
N SER A 130 -14.37 -4.56 -14.05
CA SER A 130 -15.30 -5.70 -14.24
C SER A 130 -14.63 -7.01 -14.68
N MET A 131 -13.34 -6.98 -15.04
CA MET A 131 -12.58 -8.18 -15.38
C MET A 131 -12.23 -9.02 -14.13
N PHE A 132 -12.18 -8.43 -12.94
CA PHE A 132 -11.76 -9.13 -11.73
C PHE A 132 -12.97 -9.69 -10.98
N ASN A 133 -12.86 -10.95 -10.55
CA ASN A 133 -13.86 -11.62 -9.72
C ASN A 133 -13.77 -11.18 -8.26
N HIS A 134 -12.56 -10.87 -7.81
CA HIS A 134 -12.27 -10.44 -6.45
C HIS A 134 -11.40 -9.18 -6.49
N THR A 135 -11.64 -8.28 -5.57
CA THR A 135 -10.94 -7.00 -5.49
C THR A 135 -10.51 -6.71 -4.06
N ALA A 136 -9.25 -6.30 -3.93
CA ALA A 136 -8.68 -5.70 -2.74
C ALA A 136 -8.14 -4.33 -3.13
N THR A 137 -8.92 -3.28 -2.85
CA THR A 137 -8.56 -1.90 -3.21
C THR A 137 -8.89 -0.93 -2.08
N PHE A 138 -8.51 0.34 -2.23
CA PHE A 138 -8.90 1.39 -1.28
C PHE A 138 -10.43 1.66 -1.24
N LYS A 139 -11.23 1.10 -2.16
CA LYS A 139 -12.69 1.26 -2.15
C LYS A 139 -13.34 0.41 -1.05
N ARG A 140 -14.29 0.98 -0.31
CA ARG A 140 -15.04 0.28 0.75
C ARG A 140 -15.93 -0.85 0.25
N HIS A 141 -16.25 -0.86 -1.04
CA HIS A 141 -17.07 -1.87 -1.68
C HIS A 141 -16.26 -2.96 -2.38
N SER A 142 -14.93 -2.97 -2.22
CA SER A 142 -14.11 -4.12 -2.60
C SER A 142 -14.45 -5.35 -1.75
N ASP A 143 -14.20 -6.54 -2.28
CA ASP A 143 -14.37 -7.79 -1.53
C ASP A 143 -13.51 -7.81 -0.27
N VAL A 144 -12.31 -7.24 -0.36
CA VAL A 144 -11.36 -7.04 0.74
C VAL A 144 -10.94 -5.55 0.77
N PRO A 145 -11.69 -4.67 1.45
CA PRO A 145 -11.36 -3.24 1.50
C PRO A 145 -10.02 -2.98 2.20
N LEU A 146 -9.19 -2.12 1.61
CA LEU A 146 -7.87 -1.75 2.14
C LEU A 146 -7.88 -0.41 2.91
N THR A 147 -9.05 0.06 3.34
CA THR A 147 -9.21 1.38 4.00
C THR A 147 -8.43 1.52 5.30
N THR A 148 -8.18 0.40 5.98
CA THR A 148 -7.44 0.33 7.25
C THR A 148 -6.09 -0.39 7.13
N GLN A 149 -5.59 -0.63 5.92
CA GLN A 149 -4.35 -1.41 5.73
C GLN A 149 -3.11 -0.81 6.43
N TRP A 150 -3.14 0.50 6.68
CA TRP A 150 -2.07 1.25 7.36
C TRP A 150 -2.30 1.39 8.86
N LEU A 151 -3.30 0.68 9.40
CA LEU A 151 -3.61 0.55 10.81
C LEU A 151 -3.56 -0.94 11.16
N ALA A 152 -2.46 -1.42 11.74
CA ALA A 152 -2.31 -2.84 12.02
C ALA A 152 -3.22 -3.27 13.18
N SER A 153 -3.41 -2.40 14.16
CA SER A 153 -4.32 -2.65 15.29
C SER A 153 -4.85 -1.36 15.92
N ILE A 154 -5.89 -1.47 16.74
CA ILE A 154 -6.34 -0.36 17.59
C ILE A 154 -5.23 0.08 18.56
N ASP A 155 -4.37 -0.84 19.00
CA ASP A 155 -3.27 -0.55 19.90
C ASP A 155 -2.28 0.45 19.27
N ASP A 156 -2.11 0.45 17.95
CA ASP A 156 -1.28 1.44 17.24
C ASP A 156 -1.78 2.88 17.39
N LEU A 157 -3.09 3.08 17.62
CA LEU A 157 -3.67 4.40 17.89
C LEU A 157 -3.58 4.80 19.36
N LEU A 158 -3.42 3.82 20.24
CA LEU A 158 -3.34 4.01 21.69
C LEU A 158 -1.88 4.09 22.17
N ASP A 159 -0.94 3.65 21.35
CA ASP A 159 0.48 3.72 21.62
C ASP A 159 0.94 5.17 21.83
N GLN A 160 1.57 5.42 22.98
CA GLN A 160 2.07 6.74 23.37
C GLN A 160 3.57 6.93 23.08
N THR A 161 4.24 5.95 22.47
CA THR A 161 5.70 5.93 22.25
C THR A 161 6.22 7.21 21.57
N TYR A 162 5.48 7.75 20.59
CA TYR A 162 5.88 8.95 19.85
C TYR A 162 4.97 10.15 20.10
N VAL A 163 4.00 10.04 21.02
CA VAL A 163 3.06 11.11 21.32
C VAL A 163 3.73 12.17 22.19
N ILE A 164 3.75 13.41 21.70
CA ILE A 164 4.27 14.57 22.43
C ILE A 164 3.10 15.47 22.84
N ASP A 165 3.11 15.99 24.06
CA ASP A 165 2.04 16.86 24.55
C ASP A 165 2.03 18.22 23.82
N ILE A 166 0.86 18.86 23.72
CA ILE A 166 0.71 20.10 22.96
C ILE A 166 1.55 21.27 23.49
N LYS A 167 1.84 21.29 24.80
CA LYS A 167 2.68 22.32 25.41
C LYS A 167 4.13 22.11 24.97
N GLU A 168 4.61 20.88 24.98
CA GLU A 168 5.95 20.56 24.52
C GLU A 168 6.10 20.75 23.00
N LYS A 169 5.10 20.39 22.18
CA LYS A 169 5.08 20.76 20.75
C LYS A 169 5.24 22.27 20.53
N THR A 170 4.69 23.09 21.43
CA THR A 170 4.84 24.56 21.37
C THR A 170 6.25 25.01 21.76
N ASN A 171 6.87 24.35 22.75
CA ASN A 171 8.26 24.60 23.12
C ASN A 171 9.21 24.26 21.96
N LEU A 172 9.02 23.10 21.33
CA LEU A 172 9.83 22.63 20.19
C LEU A 172 9.77 23.58 18.99
N GLN A 173 8.62 24.22 18.71
CA GLN A 173 8.53 25.27 17.69
C GLN A 173 9.53 26.40 17.93
N THR A 174 9.77 26.76 19.19
CA THR A 174 10.72 27.83 19.53
C THR A 174 12.15 27.33 19.58
N ILE A 175 12.40 26.18 20.21
CA ILE A 175 13.75 25.65 20.46
C ILE A 175 14.40 25.09 19.20
N GLU A 176 13.62 24.39 18.36
CA GLU A 176 14.10 23.78 17.11
C GLU A 176 13.73 24.61 15.87
N ASN A 177 13.10 25.79 16.03
CA ASN A 177 12.61 26.64 14.95
C ASN A 177 11.71 25.84 13.97
N LEU A 178 10.70 25.15 14.52
CA LEU A 178 9.74 24.37 13.74
C LEU A 178 8.51 25.21 13.36
N ALA A 179 8.03 25.00 12.16
CA ALA A 179 6.70 25.42 11.76
C ALA A 179 5.62 24.67 12.57
N PRO A 180 4.39 25.20 12.66
CA PRO A 180 3.28 24.47 13.27
C PRO A 180 2.79 23.27 12.44
N ILE A 181 3.09 23.25 11.14
CA ILE A 181 2.58 22.29 10.15
C ILE A 181 3.76 21.60 9.46
N ILE A 182 3.69 20.27 9.33
CA ILE A 182 4.63 19.47 8.54
C ILE A 182 4.01 18.99 7.22
N TYR A 183 4.83 18.96 6.16
CA TYR A 183 4.54 18.36 4.87
C TYR A 183 5.66 17.37 4.49
N ILE A 184 5.31 16.10 4.23
CA ILE A 184 6.28 15.07 3.83
C ILE A 184 5.75 14.34 2.60
N GLN A 185 6.04 14.87 1.42
CA GLN A 185 5.64 14.28 0.15
C GLN A 185 6.79 14.29 -0.86
N SER A 186 6.93 13.19 -1.59
CA SER A 186 7.97 13.06 -2.62
C SER A 186 7.44 12.82 -4.04
N ASP A 187 6.15 12.54 -4.16
CA ASP A 187 5.44 12.46 -5.44
C ASP A 187 4.82 13.82 -5.76
N CYS A 188 5.48 14.60 -6.60
CA CYS A 188 5.09 15.99 -6.89
C CYS A 188 4.30 16.09 -8.19
N PHE A 189 3.62 17.22 -8.41
CA PHE A 189 2.82 17.48 -9.62
C PHE A 189 1.70 16.46 -9.82
N THR A 190 0.99 16.16 -8.73
CA THR A 190 -0.04 15.14 -8.70
C THR A 190 -1.38 15.69 -9.24
N PRO A 191 -2.26 14.86 -9.82
CA PRO A 191 -3.56 15.30 -10.33
C PRO A 191 -4.49 15.97 -9.31
N SER A 192 -4.22 15.80 -8.01
CA SER A 192 -4.92 16.53 -6.95
C SER A 192 -4.55 18.02 -6.85
N ASP A 193 -3.52 18.48 -7.58
CA ASP A 193 -2.96 19.84 -7.50
C ASP A 193 -2.52 20.26 -6.08
N ARG A 194 -2.28 19.28 -5.19
CA ARG A 194 -1.95 19.53 -3.77
C ARG A 194 -0.78 20.48 -3.61
N ASP A 195 0.27 20.34 -4.42
CA ASP A 195 1.47 21.16 -4.29
C ASP A 195 1.22 22.63 -4.61
N LEU A 196 0.33 22.94 -5.56
CA LEU A 196 -0.04 24.33 -5.88
C LEU A 196 -0.81 24.95 -4.72
N TYR A 197 -1.75 24.21 -4.14
CA TYR A 197 -2.49 24.66 -2.96
C TYR A 197 -1.56 24.89 -1.76
N ILE A 198 -0.65 23.94 -1.46
CA ILE A 198 0.30 24.07 -0.35
C ILE A 198 1.25 25.25 -0.58
N LYS A 199 1.75 25.44 -1.81
CA LYS A 199 2.60 26.59 -2.16
C LYS A 199 1.91 27.92 -1.91
N GLU A 200 0.60 28.02 -2.14
CA GLU A 200 -0.18 29.22 -1.81
C GLU A 200 -0.32 29.38 -0.29
N LEU A 201 -0.65 28.28 0.42
CA LEU A 201 -0.81 28.28 1.87
C LEU A 201 0.46 28.70 2.61
N MET A 202 1.64 28.30 2.11
CA MET A 202 2.96 28.66 2.66
C MET A 202 3.21 30.18 2.72
N LYS A 203 2.47 31.00 1.96
CA LYS A 203 2.56 32.47 2.03
C LYS A 203 1.90 33.05 3.28
N TYR A 204 0.98 32.30 3.89
CA TYR A 204 0.14 32.77 5.00
C TYR A 204 0.48 32.08 6.32
N ILE A 205 0.93 30.82 6.27
CA ILE A 205 1.27 30.02 7.44
C ILE A 205 2.61 29.31 7.20
N PRO A 206 3.57 29.36 8.13
CA PRO A 206 4.80 28.58 8.01
C PRO A 206 4.50 27.09 7.94
N ILE A 207 5.13 26.40 6.99
CA ILE A 207 5.05 24.95 6.80
C ILE A 207 6.46 24.43 6.58
N ASP A 208 6.83 23.41 7.32
CA ASP A 208 8.10 22.69 7.12
C ASP A 208 7.86 21.54 6.15
N SER A 209 8.55 21.57 5.01
CA SER A 209 8.50 20.53 3.98
C SER A 209 9.81 19.78 3.89
N TYR A 210 9.74 18.47 4.20
CA TYR A 210 10.88 17.57 4.26
C TYR A 210 11.04 16.65 3.04
N GLY A 211 9.95 16.42 2.31
CA GLY A 211 9.99 15.61 1.10
C GLY A 211 10.61 16.36 -0.08
N SER A 212 10.64 15.74 -1.27
CA SER A 212 11.15 16.41 -2.47
C SER A 212 10.22 17.55 -2.95
N CYS A 213 8.94 17.52 -2.59
CA CYS A 213 7.96 18.53 -2.99
C CYS A 213 8.03 19.76 -2.07
N LEU A 214 8.15 20.96 -2.67
CA LEU A 214 8.22 22.25 -1.93
C LEU A 214 9.30 22.27 -0.83
N HIS A 215 10.35 21.48 -1.02
CA HIS A 215 11.40 21.22 -0.05
C HIS A 215 11.99 22.51 0.55
N ASN A 216 11.92 22.65 1.87
CA ASN A 216 12.52 23.78 2.60
C ASN A 216 13.23 23.37 3.89
N LYS A 217 13.16 22.09 4.28
CA LYS A 217 13.92 21.51 5.38
C LYS A 217 14.50 20.15 4.97
N ASP A 218 15.74 19.93 5.31
CA ASP A 218 16.38 18.63 5.13
C ASP A 218 15.86 17.60 6.14
N LEU A 219 15.62 16.39 5.67
CA LEU A 219 15.53 15.24 6.58
C LEU A 219 16.91 15.00 7.24
N PRO A 220 16.93 14.59 8.53
CA PRO A 220 18.11 14.05 9.18
C PRO A 220 18.80 12.99 8.29
N GLU A 221 20.12 12.91 8.35
CA GLU A 221 20.89 12.09 7.41
C GLU A 221 20.53 10.59 7.44
N ASN A 222 20.14 10.09 8.62
CA ASN A 222 19.60 8.74 8.85
C ASN A 222 18.24 8.48 8.18
N LEU A 223 17.54 9.51 7.71
CA LEU A 223 16.20 9.44 7.12
C LEU A 223 16.16 9.72 5.61
N ARG A 224 17.31 9.92 4.96
CA ARG A 224 17.39 10.32 3.55
C ARG A 224 17.23 9.18 2.52
N ILE A 225 17.08 7.92 2.96
CA ILE A 225 16.91 6.76 2.05
C ILE A 225 15.42 6.53 1.78
N PRO A 226 14.97 6.32 0.52
CA PRO A 226 13.57 6.49 0.15
C PRO A 226 12.75 5.19 0.29
N VAL A 227 11.50 5.37 0.71
CA VAL A 227 10.35 4.45 0.64
C VAL A 227 10.21 3.38 1.73
N GLU A 228 11.27 2.72 2.18
CA GLU A 228 11.19 1.79 3.34
C GLU A 228 11.12 2.53 4.69
N THR A 229 11.32 3.85 4.67
CA THR A 229 11.55 4.70 5.84
C THR A 229 10.33 5.52 6.29
N MET A 230 9.24 5.57 5.53
CA MET A 230 8.12 6.48 5.87
C MET A 230 7.33 6.07 7.11
N GLU A 231 7.43 4.80 7.51
CA GLU A 231 6.90 4.25 8.78
C GLU A 231 8.02 3.95 9.79
N HIS A 232 9.26 4.38 9.51
CA HIS A 232 10.37 4.23 10.44
C HIS A 232 10.18 5.12 11.67
N ASP A 233 10.58 4.63 12.83
CA ASP A 233 10.54 5.32 14.13
C ASP A 233 10.97 6.78 14.08
N ASP A 234 12.02 7.08 13.33
CA ASP A 234 12.55 8.44 13.27
C ASP A 234 11.65 9.40 12.46
N ILE A 235 10.90 8.90 11.46
CA ILE A 235 9.84 9.69 10.81
C ILE A 235 8.67 9.87 11.77
N LEU A 236 8.26 8.83 12.49
CA LEU A 236 7.18 8.91 13.48
C LEU A 236 7.51 9.93 14.58
N LYS A 237 8.73 9.89 15.12
CA LYS A 237 9.24 10.91 16.07
C LYS A 237 9.21 12.30 15.46
N LEU A 238 9.66 12.48 14.22
CA LEU A 238 9.65 13.78 13.54
C LEU A 238 8.22 14.31 13.42
N VAL A 239 7.29 13.51 12.91
CA VAL A 239 5.88 13.91 12.74
C VAL A 239 5.23 14.22 14.10
N GLY A 240 5.58 13.47 15.16
CA GLY A 240 5.10 13.67 16.52
C GLY A 240 5.43 15.05 17.10
N LYS A 241 6.50 15.72 16.62
CA LYS A 241 6.88 17.08 17.06
C LYS A 241 5.93 18.17 16.56
N TYR A 242 5.16 17.92 15.51
CA TYR A 242 4.30 18.93 14.87
C TYR A 242 2.87 18.90 15.43
N LYS A 243 2.19 20.04 15.39
CA LYS A 243 0.77 20.12 15.80
C LYS A 243 -0.14 19.55 14.71
N PHE A 244 0.19 19.86 13.46
CA PHE A 244 -0.58 19.45 12.30
C PHE A 244 0.31 18.82 11.24
N ALA A 245 -0.23 17.85 10.51
CA ALA A 245 0.41 17.27 9.33
C ALA A 245 -0.52 17.36 8.12
N LEU A 246 0.01 17.78 6.98
CA LEU A 246 -0.73 17.82 5.72
C LEU A 246 -0.79 16.41 5.12
N ALA A 247 -1.94 15.76 5.30
CA ALA A 247 -2.27 14.42 4.84
C ALA A 247 -3.03 14.47 3.50
N PHE A 248 -2.43 15.11 2.51
CA PHE A 248 -3.06 15.33 1.20
C PHE A 248 -2.70 14.18 0.26
N GLU A 249 -3.69 13.54 -0.36
CA GLU A 249 -3.48 12.45 -1.30
C GLU A 249 -3.04 12.92 -2.68
N ASN A 250 -2.39 12.03 -3.44
CA ASN A 250 -1.92 12.31 -4.79
C ASN A 250 -3.07 12.35 -5.83
N ALA A 251 -4.27 11.89 -5.48
CA ALA A 251 -5.46 11.99 -6.31
C ALA A 251 -6.69 12.25 -5.46
N VAL A 252 -7.71 12.89 -6.06
CA VAL A 252 -9.02 13.05 -5.43
C VAL A 252 -9.89 11.86 -5.81
N CYS A 253 -10.15 10.96 -4.85
CA CYS A 253 -10.83 9.70 -5.08
C CYS A 253 -11.64 9.30 -3.84
N THR A 254 -12.91 8.95 -4.02
CA THR A 254 -13.77 8.43 -2.94
C THR A 254 -13.12 7.23 -2.28
N ASP A 255 -13.07 7.24 -0.95
CA ASP A 255 -12.47 6.23 -0.06
C ASP A 255 -10.93 6.15 -0.07
N TYR A 256 -10.25 6.98 -0.87
CA TYR A 256 -8.79 6.93 -0.95
C TYR A 256 -8.17 7.59 0.28
N ILE A 257 -7.79 6.74 1.24
CA ILE A 257 -7.14 7.09 2.50
C ILE A 257 -5.92 6.19 2.63
N THR A 258 -4.72 6.79 2.74
CA THR A 258 -3.48 6.03 2.85
C THR A 258 -2.74 6.29 4.16
N GLU A 259 -1.49 5.83 4.25
CA GLU A 259 -0.59 6.05 5.37
C GLU A 259 -0.48 7.55 5.74
N LYS A 260 -0.72 8.47 4.80
CA LYS A 260 -0.63 9.93 5.02
C LYS A 260 -1.62 10.38 6.10
N PHE A 261 -2.79 9.75 6.17
CA PHE A 261 -3.79 10.01 7.20
C PHE A 261 -3.46 9.32 8.52
N TRP A 262 -3.09 8.04 8.45
CA TRP A 262 -2.88 7.19 9.62
C TRP A 262 -1.61 7.56 10.41
N ARG A 263 -0.52 7.87 9.72
CA ARG A 263 0.79 8.21 10.32
C ARG A 263 0.72 9.34 11.35
N PRO A 264 0.16 10.53 11.06
CA PRO A 264 0.06 11.59 12.06
C PRO A 264 -0.87 11.24 13.23
N LEU A 265 -1.96 10.51 12.99
CA LEU A 265 -2.88 10.09 14.07
C LEU A 265 -2.19 9.21 15.11
N ARG A 266 -1.39 8.24 14.66
CA ARG A 266 -0.61 7.32 15.52
C ARG A 266 0.40 8.02 16.43
N VAL A 267 0.78 9.26 16.14
CA VAL A 267 1.80 10.01 16.89
C VAL A 267 1.23 11.27 17.55
N GLY A 268 -0.10 11.35 17.70
CA GLY A 268 -0.77 12.47 18.35
C GLY A 268 -0.67 13.80 17.58
N THR A 269 -0.48 13.74 16.26
CA THR A 269 -0.46 14.90 15.35
C THR A 269 -1.77 14.96 14.57
N ILE A 270 -2.36 16.15 14.43
CA ILE A 270 -3.67 16.29 13.79
C ILE A 270 -3.50 16.28 12.26
N PRO A 271 -4.05 15.30 11.52
CA PRO A 271 -4.03 15.34 10.06
C PRO A 271 -4.96 16.42 9.52
N ILE A 272 -4.47 17.22 8.58
CA ILE A 272 -5.27 18.07 7.70
C ILE A 272 -5.41 17.31 6.38
N VAL A 273 -6.62 16.89 6.04
CA VAL A 273 -6.89 15.93 4.97
C VAL A 273 -7.43 16.59 3.70
N TYR A 274 -7.04 16.06 2.55
CA TYR A 274 -7.61 16.36 1.23
C TYR A 274 -7.32 15.19 0.28
N GLY A 275 -8.33 14.67 -0.41
CA GLY A 275 -8.17 13.49 -1.26
C GLY A 275 -9.48 12.73 -1.43
N SER A 276 -10.03 12.17 -0.35
CA SER A 276 -11.36 11.56 -0.40
C SER A 276 -12.47 12.61 -0.30
N ASP A 277 -13.43 12.56 -1.22
CA ASP A 277 -14.66 13.37 -1.19
C ASP A 277 -15.72 12.81 -0.22
N GLN A 278 -15.56 11.56 0.21
CA GLN A 278 -16.31 10.94 1.29
C GLN A 278 -15.34 10.35 2.32
N PHE A 279 -15.10 11.11 3.39
CA PHE A 279 -14.23 10.65 4.46
C PHE A 279 -15.04 9.76 5.43
N GLN A 280 -14.99 8.45 5.24
CA GLN A 280 -15.58 7.47 6.13
C GLN A 280 -14.58 6.34 6.31
N VAL A 281 -14.15 6.18 7.56
CA VAL A 281 -13.25 5.11 8.03
C VAL A 281 -14.11 4.02 8.64
#